data_AF-A0A5S6QEN7-F1
#
_entry.id   AF-A0A5S6QEN7-F1
#
_cell.length_a   1.000
_cell.length_b   1.000
_cell.length_c   1.000
_cell.angle_alpha   90.00
_cell.angle_beta   90.00
_cell.angle_gamma   90.00
#
_symmetry.space_group_name_H-M   'P 1'
#
loop_
_entity.id
_entity.type
_entity.pdbx_description
1 polymer ?
#
loop_
_entity_poly.entity_id
_entity_poly.type
_entity_poly.pdbx_seq_one_letter_code
_entity_poly.pdbx_strand_id
1 'polypeptide(L)'
;MNEDLLNCYMQNAGIDDSEEDEEDSSGDRVKAFSLKELRELLSAAEAMKAKAVNADLDIGRSMQFGREVDNAVLVYKRMYEAKEKSSATQTTLFSFFHKTE
;
A
#
# COMPACT_ATOMS: atom_id res chain seq x y z
N MET A 1 12.31 -1.44 -32.90
CA MET A 1 11.17 -1.78 -32.02
C MET A 1 11.63 -1.52 -30.59
N ASN A 2 11.19 -0.39 -30.03
CA ASN A 2 11.26 0.13 -28.63
C ASN A 2 12.62 0.00 -27.92
N GLU A 3 13.47 1.02 -27.76
CA GLU A 3 13.28 2.41 -27.29
C GLU A 3 12.70 2.49 -25.86
N ASP A 4 13.55 2.99 -24.96
CA ASP A 4 13.25 3.51 -23.62
C ASP A 4 13.10 2.54 -22.42
N LEU A 5 14.24 1.96 -22.01
CA LEU A 5 14.50 1.72 -20.59
C LEU A 5 14.70 3.08 -19.89
N LEU A 6 13.59 3.66 -19.45
CA LEU A 6 13.54 4.91 -18.69
C LEU A 6 14.36 4.78 -17.39
N ASN A 7 15.54 5.35 -17.48
CA ASN A 7 16.38 5.94 -16.45
C ASN A 7 15.58 6.50 -15.25
N CYS A 8 15.50 5.74 -14.15
CA CYS A 8 14.99 6.23 -12.87
C CYS A 8 16.05 7.12 -12.19
N TYR A 9 16.20 8.37 -12.65
CA TYR A 9 16.90 9.38 -11.86
C TYR A 9 16.03 9.76 -10.66
N MET A 10 16.51 9.38 -9.48
CA MET A 10 16.10 9.99 -8.22
C MET A 10 16.33 11.49 -8.29
N GLN A 11 15.27 12.28 -8.14
CA GLN A 11 15.39 13.70 -7.86
C GLN A 11 14.71 13.98 -6.52
N ASN A 12 15.52 14.00 -5.47
CA ASN A 12 15.15 14.52 -4.16
C ASN A 12 14.92 16.03 -4.31
N ALA A 13 13.65 16.46 -4.28
CA ALA A 13 13.28 17.86 -4.12
C ALA A 13 12.52 17.98 -2.79
N GLY A 14 13.06 18.82 -1.91
CA GLY A 14 12.48 19.43 -0.70
C GLY A 14 11.33 18.69 -0.01
N ILE A 15 11.63 18.11 1.15
CA ILE A 15 10.62 17.74 2.15
C ILE A 15 9.94 19.05 2.59
N ASP A 16 8.68 19.22 2.20
CA ASP A 16 7.74 20.13 2.86
C ASP A 16 6.75 19.25 3.63
N ASP A 17 6.79 19.38 4.95
CA ASP A 17 6.11 18.53 5.94
C ASP A 17 4.71 19.09 6.24
N SER A 18 3.96 19.35 5.18
CA SER A 18 2.61 19.87 5.24
C SER A 18 1.67 18.70 4.98
N GLU A 19 0.96 18.23 6.01
CA GLU A 19 -0.22 17.37 5.86
C GLU A 19 -1.33 18.16 5.16
N GLU A 20 -1.14 18.49 3.89
CA GLU A 20 -2.16 19.08 3.05
C GLU A 20 -2.73 17.98 2.16
N ASP A 21 -3.95 17.59 2.53
CA ASP A 21 -4.94 16.90 1.73
C ASP A 21 -5.27 17.77 0.50
N GLU A 22 -4.31 17.91 -0.43
CA GLU A 22 -4.55 18.58 -1.70
C GLU A 22 -5.08 17.56 -2.70
N GLU A 23 -6.41 17.49 -2.72
CA GLU A 23 -7.14 17.02 -3.88
C GLU A 23 -6.74 17.84 -5.12
N ASP A 24 -6.50 17.08 -6.18
CA ASP A 24 -6.60 17.45 -7.59
C ASP A 24 -5.31 17.91 -8.28
N SER A 25 -4.81 17.02 -9.13
CA SER A 25 -4.03 17.43 -10.28
C SER A 25 -4.21 16.39 -11.37
N SER A 26 -4.92 16.77 -12.43
CA SER A 26 -5.17 15.94 -13.61
C SER A 26 -3.87 15.39 -14.22
N GLY A 27 -3.90 14.13 -14.65
CA GLY A 27 -2.79 13.46 -15.34
C GLY A 27 -2.66 11.99 -14.95
N ASP A 28 -3.64 11.15 -15.32
CA ASP A 28 -3.66 9.69 -15.14
C ASP A 28 -3.01 9.19 -13.82
N ARG A 29 -3.37 9.84 -12.70
CA ARG A 29 -2.79 9.54 -11.40
C ARG A 29 -3.63 8.44 -10.79
N VAL A 30 -3.04 7.24 -10.73
CA VAL A 30 -3.56 6.16 -9.90
C VAL A 30 -3.87 6.77 -8.53
N LYS A 31 -5.13 6.69 -8.09
CA LYS A 31 -5.56 7.24 -6.79
C LYS A 31 -4.59 6.77 -5.71
N ALA A 32 -3.95 7.72 -5.03
CA ALA A 32 -3.02 7.41 -3.95
C ALA A 32 -3.82 7.04 -2.69
N PHE A 33 -3.64 5.81 -2.20
CA PHE A 33 -4.25 5.38 -0.93
C PHE A 33 -3.36 5.78 0.25
N SER A 34 -3.96 6.29 1.33
CA SER A 34 -3.31 6.47 2.63
C SER A 34 -3.00 5.11 3.29
N LEU A 35 -2.06 5.09 4.24
CA LEU A 35 -1.77 3.88 5.03
C LEU A 35 -2.99 3.42 5.84
N LYS A 36 -3.81 4.37 6.31
CA LYS A 36 -5.03 4.10 7.05
C LYS A 36 -6.07 3.42 6.16
N GLU A 37 -6.33 3.95 4.97
CA GLU A 37 -7.27 3.35 4.01
C GLU A 37 -6.83 1.94 3.60
N LEU A 38 -5.54 1.72 3.33
CA LEU A 38 -5.01 0.39 3.01
C LEU A 38 -5.20 -0.59 4.17
N ARG A 39 -4.94 -0.15 5.41
CA ARG A 39 -5.13 -0.97 6.61
C ARG A 39 -6.60 -1.35 6.81
N GLU A 40 -7.51 -0.39 6.66
CA GLU A 40 -8.95 -0.62 6.80
C GLU A 40 -9.47 -1.56 5.70
N LEU A 41 -9.04 -1.36 4.45
CA LEU A 41 -9.37 -2.21 3.31
C LEU A 41 -8.95 -3.67 3.57
N LEU A 42 -7.69 -3.89 3.95
CA LEU A 42 -7.16 -5.22 4.22
C LEU A 42 -7.89 -5.89 5.40
N SER A 43 -8.21 -5.13 6.45
CA SER A 43 -8.94 -5.65 7.61
C SER A 43 -10.38 -6.04 7.26
N ALA A 44 -11.06 -5.21 6.46
CA ALA A 44 -12.42 -5.51 5.99
C ALA A 44 -12.44 -6.75 5.09
N ALA A 45 -11.46 -6.88 4.19
CA ALA A 45 -11.33 -8.05 3.32
C ALA A 45 -11.10 -9.33 4.14
N GLU A 46 -10.26 -9.29 5.16
CA GLU A 46 -10.03 -10.44 6.05
C GLU A 46 -11.30 -10.82 6.84
N ALA A 47 -12.03 -9.84 7.37
CA ALA A 47 -13.29 -10.09 8.07
C ALA A 47 -14.34 -10.72 7.15
N MET A 48 -14.48 -10.23 5.92
CA MET A 48 -15.37 -10.82 4.92
C MET A 48 -14.93 -12.23 4.54
N LYS A 49 -13.62 -12.46 4.34
CA LYS A 49 -13.06 -13.78 4.05
C LYS A 49 -13.41 -14.77 5.15
N ALA A 50 -13.15 -14.43 6.41
CA ALA A 50 -13.45 -15.28 7.55
C ALA A 50 -14.96 -15.60 7.64
N LYS A 51 -15.82 -14.60 7.43
CA LYS A 51 -17.27 -14.80 7.46
C LYS A 51 -17.75 -15.75 6.36
N ALA A 52 -17.26 -15.58 5.13
CA ALA A 52 -17.63 -16.43 4.00
C ALA A 52 -17.09 -17.87 4.16
N VAL A 53 -15.83 -18.01 4.57
CA VAL A 53 -15.20 -19.32 4.80
C VAL A 53 -15.94 -20.12 5.87
N ASN A 54 -16.39 -19.47 6.95
CA ASN A 54 -17.11 -20.11 8.04
C ASN A 54 -18.59 -20.40 7.71
N ALA A 55 -19.18 -19.68 6.76
CA ALA A 55 -20.56 -19.90 6.35
C ALA A 55 -20.72 -21.06 5.36
N ASP A 56 -19.66 -21.38 4.60
CA ASP A 56 -19.67 -22.47 3.62
C ASP A 56 -19.23 -23.80 4.26
N LEU A 57 -20.13 -24.78 4.25
CA LEU A 57 -19.87 -26.13 4.76
C LEU A 57 -18.99 -26.96 3.82
N ASP A 58 -18.86 -26.55 2.55
CA ASP A 58 -17.97 -27.17 1.58
C ASP A 58 -16.54 -26.66 1.79
N ILE A 59 -15.72 -27.46 2.47
CA ILE A 59 -14.33 -27.12 2.80
C ILE A 59 -13.52 -26.81 1.53
N GLY A 60 -13.72 -27.55 0.44
CA GLY A 60 -12.94 -27.38 -0.79
C GLY A 60 -13.21 -26.01 -1.42
N ARG A 61 -14.49 -25.64 -1.51
CA ARG A 61 -14.95 -24.36 -2.04
C ARG A 61 -14.58 -23.20 -1.14
N SER A 62 -14.79 -23.35 0.15
CA SER A 62 -14.41 -22.39 1.19
C SER A 62 -12.91 -22.05 1.13
N MET A 63 -12.05 -23.08 1.03
CA MET A 63 -10.61 -22.90 0.87
C MET A 63 -10.24 -22.21 -0.45
N GLN A 64 -10.93 -22.54 -1.55
CA GLN A 64 -10.70 -21.89 -2.84
C GLN A 64 -11.05 -20.40 -2.77
N PHE A 65 -12.22 -20.06 -2.22
CA PHE A 65 -12.64 -18.69 -2.01
C PHE A 65 -11.61 -17.91 -1.18
N GLY A 66 -11.11 -18.49 -0.09
CA GLY A 66 -10.07 -17.88 0.74
C GLY A 66 -8.82 -17.50 -0.06
N ARG A 67 -8.33 -18.40 -0.92
CA ARG A 67 -7.17 -18.14 -1.79
C ARG A 67 -7.46 -17.06 -2.83
N GLU A 68 -8.65 -17.05 -3.42
CA GLU A 68 -9.05 -16.04 -4.40
C GLU A 68 -9.10 -14.64 -3.78
N VAL A 69 -9.66 -14.52 -2.57
CA VAL A 69 -9.63 -13.26 -1.82
C VAL A 69 -8.19 -12.83 -1.52
N ASP A 70 -7.35 -13.76 -1.04
CA ASP A 70 -5.94 -13.46 -0.74
C ASP A 70 -5.16 -13.01 -1.98
N ASN A 71 -5.44 -13.61 -3.14
CA ASN A 71 -4.86 -13.19 -4.42
C ASN A 71 -5.36 -11.80 -4.85
N ALA A 72 -6.65 -11.52 -4.69
CA ALA A 72 -7.25 -10.23 -5.05
C ALA A 72 -6.69 -9.07 -4.22
N VAL A 73 -6.42 -9.30 -2.93
CA VAL A 73 -5.88 -8.25 -2.04
C VAL A 73 -4.35 -8.12 -2.07
N LEU A 74 -3.64 -9.03 -2.75
CA LEU A 74 -2.18 -9.09 -2.76
C LEU A 74 -1.53 -7.77 -3.21
N VAL A 75 -2.11 -7.10 -4.21
CA VAL A 75 -1.60 -5.82 -4.72
C VAL A 75 -1.65 -4.75 -3.63
N TYR A 76 -2.77 -4.63 -2.93
CA TYR A 76 -2.94 -3.66 -1.83
C TYR A 76 -2.03 -3.97 -0.64
N LYS A 77 -1.81 -5.25 -0.34
CA LYS A 77 -0.86 -5.67 0.68
C LYS A 77 0.57 -5.23 0.33
N ARG A 78 1.00 -5.41 -0.92
CA ARG A 78 2.32 -4.93 -1.38
C ARG A 78 2.42 -3.41 -1.31
N MET A 79 1.36 -2.69 -1.67
CA MET A 79 1.32 -1.23 -1.54
C MET A 79 1.46 -0.79 -0.08
N TYR A 80 0.76 -1.46 0.84
CA TYR A 80 0.87 -1.19 2.28
C TYR A 80 2.30 -1.40 2.78
N GLU A 81 2.90 -2.56 2.50
CA GLU A 81 4.27 -2.88 2.94
C GLU A 81 5.31 -1.91 2.35
N ALA A 82 5.14 -1.50 1.09
CA ALA A 82 6.02 -0.51 0.47
C ALA A 82 5.90 0.86 1.13
N LYS A 83 4.67 1.30 1.42
CA LYS A 83 4.40 2.61 2.03
C LYS A 83 4.82 2.64 3.51
N GLU A 84 4.63 1.55 4.24
CA GLU A 84 5.09 1.40 5.62
C GLU A 84 6.62 1.48 5.70
N LYS A 85 7.34 0.78 4.80
CA LYS A 85 8.81 0.85 4.72
C LYS A 85 9.31 2.24 4.34
N SER A 86 8.63 2.92 3.43
CA SER A 86 8.96 4.31 3.07
C SER A 86 8.85 5.23 4.29
N SER A 87 7.75 5.13 5.03
CA SER A 87 7.52 5.91 6.26
C SER A 87 8.61 5.62 7.31
N ALA A 88 8.93 4.35 7.56
CA ALA A 88 9.95 3.96 8.54
C ALA A 88 11.38 4.40 8.16
N THR A 89 11.71 4.33 6.87
CA THR A 89 13.03 4.76 6.36
C THR A 89 13.22 6.27 6.54
N GLN A 90 12.18 7.05 6.27
CA GLN A 90 12.18 8.50 6.46
C GLN A 90 12.37 8.87 7.94
N THR A 91 11.64 8.22 8.85
CA THR A 91 11.78 8.45 10.29
C THR A 91 13.19 8.12 10.79
N THR A 92 13.80 7.05 10.30
CA THR A 92 15.14 6.62 10.73
C THR A 92 16.21 7.63 10.31
N LEU A 93 16.20 8.09 9.04
CA LEU A 93 17.13 9.12 8.55
C LEU A 93 16.98 10.43 9.32
N PHE A 94 15.76 10.87 9.57
CA PHE A 94 15.50 12.09 10.33
C PHE A 94 16.08 12.02 11.74
N SER A 95 15.88 10.90 12.44
CA SER A 95 16.44 10.68 13.78
C SER A 95 17.97 10.61 13.82
N PHE A 96 18.62 10.21 12.72
CA PHE A 96 20.08 10.18 12.62
C PHE A 96 20.66 11.60 12.56
N PHE A 97 20.10 12.47 11.74
CA PHE A 97 20.56 13.86 11.62
C PHE A 97 20.27 14.71 12.87
N HIS A 98 19.22 14.37 13.64
CA HIS A 98 18.89 15.08 14.88
C HIS A 98 19.68 14.61 16.12
N LYS A 99 20.44 13.51 16.03
CA LYS A 99 21.22 12.96 17.15
C LYS A 99 22.67 13.47 17.23
N THR A 100 23.06 14.39 16.36
CA THR A 100 24.43 14.93 16.27
C THR A 100 24.63 16.30 16.96
N GLU A 101 23.73 16.71 17.84
CA GLU A 101 23.94 17.79 18.82
C GLU A 101 23.91 17.25 20.26
#